data_AF-A0A8H6CEB7-F1
#
_entry.id   AF-A0A8H6CEB7-F1
#
_cell.length_a   1.000
_cell.length_b   1.000
_cell.length_c   1.000
_cell.angle_alpha   90.00
_cell.angle_beta   90.00
_cell.angle_gamma   90.00
#
_symmetry.space_group_name_H-M   'P 1'
#
loop_
_entity.id
_entity.type
_entity.pdbx_description
1 polymer ?
#
loop_
_entity_poly.entity_id
_entity_poly.type
_entity_poly.pdbx_seq_one_letter_code
_entity_poly.pdbx_strand_id
1 'polypeptide(L)'
;MSGQKIRFLTSAEKMSSLGKHSRIDERMEGDPNAFVSVLIDGDCFQSLSSFWTNKYVCNDQDGGREAAAALTHAIGDWLLNWKFEVMPLTVHISGNHEWLGDAYFDANVIPSRANFGWFLQGFNSVESLVEFVPTEERISIPAYRGRSLTDTLKVNLLDPHCKLILFGGVIDESATKIVQDYNTATEKLMVFKNSRGAQSLTRLLPKLQQCSFQGIFRDIEHRPQVKRPKPVIYRNALGQRVDPPIRPMESIVVAPPAMMDDLIVNN
;
A
#
# COMPACT_ATOMS: atom_id res chain seq x y z
N MET A 1 -27.62 37.91 4.86
CA MET A 1 -27.42 36.47 4.57
C MET A 1 -26.25 36.01 5.44
N SER A 2 -26.51 35.37 6.59
CA SER A 2 -25.46 34.90 7.50
C SER A 2 -25.00 33.51 7.10
N GLY A 3 -23.71 33.37 6.76
CA GLY A 3 -23.09 32.07 6.48
C GLY A 3 -22.92 31.27 7.77
N GLN A 4 -23.57 30.11 7.83
CA GLN A 4 -23.34 29.11 8.87
C GLN A 4 -22.00 28.42 8.59
N LYS A 5 -21.00 28.67 9.45
CA LYS A 5 -19.77 27.87 9.50
C LYS A 5 -20.13 26.49 10.05
N ILE A 6 -20.04 25.47 9.20
CA ILE A 6 -20.12 24.07 9.63
C ILE A 6 -18.85 23.76 10.42
N ARG A 7 -19.00 23.48 11.71
CA ARG A 7 -17.92 23.00 12.59
C ARG A 7 -18.06 21.49 12.71
N PHE A 8 -17.01 20.76 12.35
CA PHE A 8 -16.96 19.30 12.50
C PHE A 8 -16.49 18.94 13.92
N LEU A 9 -17.12 17.94 14.50
CA LEU A 9 -16.79 17.40 15.82
C LEU A 9 -15.72 16.32 15.69
N THR A 10 -14.72 16.39 16.56
CA THR A 10 -13.72 15.34 16.75
C THR A 10 -14.34 14.07 17.34
N SER A 11 -13.68 12.93 17.20
CA SER A 11 -14.14 11.65 17.74
C SER A 11 -14.37 11.69 19.26
N ALA A 12 -13.58 12.49 19.99
CA ALA A 12 -13.77 12.73 21.42
C ALA A 12 -15.05 13.54 21.73
N GLU A 13 -15.37 14.54 20.92
CA GLU A 13 -16.60 15.35 21.08
C GLU A 13 -17.86 14.55 20.73
N LYS A 14 -17.79 13.64 19.75
CA LYS A 14 -18.89 12.69 19.47
C LYS A 14 -19.17 11.78 20.66
N MET A 15 -18.13 11.24 21.30
CA MET A 15 -18.27 10.38 22.48
C MET A 15 -18.81 11.13 23.71
N SER A 16 -18.45 12.40 23.89
CA SER A 16 -18.98 13.24 24.97
C SER A 16 -20.47 13.56 24.81
N SER A 17 -21.01 13.59 23.58
CA SER A 17 -22.41 13.96 23.32
C SER A 17 -23.42 12.83 23.61
N LEU A 18 -22.94 11.60 23.81
CA LEU A 18 -23.75 10.42 24.13
C LEU A 18 -24.11 10.28 25.61
N GLY A 19 -23.61 11.17 26.47
CA GLY A 19 -23.88 11.16 27.90
C GLY A 19 -25.14 11.93 28.27
N LYS A 20 -26.33 11.32 28.09
CA LYS A 20 -27.58 11.49 28.89
C LYS A 20 -28.79 11.02 28.09
N HIS A 21 -28.99 9.71 27.95
CA HIS A 21 -30.35 9.15 28.00
C HIS A 21 -30.34 7.77 28.66
N SER A 22 -31.20 7.68 29.65
CA SER A 22 -31.49 6.56 30.52
C SER A 22 -32.20 5.42 29.80
N ARG A 23 -31.98 4.21 30.33
CA ARG A 23 -32.58 2.90 30.00
C ARG A 23 -31.82 2.16 28.92
N ILE A 24 -31.04 1.20 29.42
CA ILE A 24 -30.47 0.08 28.70
C ILE A 24 -31.65 -0.65 28.03
N ASP A 25 -31.90 -0.33 26.77
CA ASP A 25 -32.66 -1.19 25.88
C ASP A 25 -31.77 -2.38 25.56
N GLU A 26 -32.19 -3.58 26.00
CA GLU A 26 -31.57 -4.89 25.76
C GLU A 26 -31.65 -5.33 24.29
N ARG A 27 -31.31 -4.43 23.36
CA ARG A 27 -31.15 -4.67 21.92
C ARG A 27 -29.78 -4.26 21.38
N MET A 28 -28.80 -3.96 22.24
CA MET A 28 -27.41 -3.75 21.83
C MET A 28 -26.61 -5.06 21.85
N GLU A 29 -26.91 -5.98 20.93
CA GLU A 29 -26.18 -7.25 20.83
C GLU A 29 -25.17 -7.16 19.67
N GLY A 30 -24.04 -6.51 19.94
CA GLY A 30 -22.88 -6.42 19.05
C GLY A 30 -21.60 -6.65 19.86
N ASP A 31 -20.60 -7.31 19.26
CA ASP A 31 -19.30 -7.55 19.88
C ASP A 31 -18.57 -6.20 20.08
N PRO A 32 -18.36 -5.73 21.32
CA PRO A 32 -17.81 -4.40 21.58
C PRO A 32 -16.34 -4.26 21.16
N ASN A 33 -15.66 -5.38 20.90
CA ASN A 33 -14.28 -5.42 20.43
C ASN A 33 -14.19 -5.63 18.92
N ALA A 34 -15.32 -5.69 18.21
CA ALA A 34 -15.34 -5.94 16.77
C ALA A 34 -14.54 -4.88 16.00
N PHE A 35 -13.78 -5.30 14.99
CA PHE A 35 -13.04 -4.38 14.13
C PHE A 35 -12.86 -4.89 12.69
N VAL A 36 -12.60 -3.96 11.77
CA VAL A 36 -12.08 -4.25 10.43
C VAL A 36 -10.58 -3.98 10.41
N SER A 37 -9.83 -4.87 9.77
CA SER A 37 -8.40 -4.69 9.53
C SER A 37 -8.08 -4.47 8.05
N VAL A 38 -7.27 -3.47 7.77
CA VAL A 38 -6.81 -3.13 6.43
C VAL A 38 -5.31 -3.28 6.40
N LEU A 39 -4.83 -4.20 5.58
CA LEU A 39 -3.43 -4.61 5.52
C LEU A 39 -2.94 -4.39 4.09
N ILE A 40 -2.09 -3.39 3.87
CA ILE A 40 -1.64 -3.01 2.53
C ILE A 40 -0.11 -3.09 2.47
N ASP A 41 0.39 -3.82 1.49
CA ASP A 41 1.80 -3.76 1.14
C ASP A 41 2.01 -2.59 0.17
N GLY A 42 2.73 -1.59 0.65
CA GLY A 42 2.99 -0.35 -0.07
C GLY A 42 3.91 -0.52 -1.27
N ASP A 43 4.69 -1.59 -1.32
CA ASP A 43 5.61 -1.89 -2.43
C ASP A 43 5.07 -2.97 -3.38
N CYS A 44 3.95 -3.64 -3.03
CA CYS A 44 3.39 -4.70 -3.86
C CYS A 44 2.75 -4.18 -5.16
N PHE A 45 2.73 -2.88 -5.42
CA PHE A 45 2.24 -2.32 -6.66
C PHE A 45 3.44 -2.02 -7.58
N GLN A 46 3.81 -2.98 -8.45
CA GLN A 46 5.00 -2.96 -9.33
C GLN A 46 5.13 -1.76 -10.31
N SER A 47 4.27 -0.77 -10.22
CA SER A 47 4.40 0.51 -10.89
C SER A 47 3.75 1.62 -10.06
N LEU A 48 4.39 2.79 -10.12
CA LEU A 48 3.90 4.11 -9.73
C LEU A 48 2.43 4.38 -10.02
N SER A 49 1.84 3.69 -11.00
CA SER A 49 0.43 3.77 -11.37
C SER A 49 -0.55 3.23 -10.33
N SER A 50 -0.12 2.81 -9.12
CA SER A 50 -1.04 2.08 -8.22
C SER A 50 -0.86 2.28 -6.73
N PHE A 51 -0.06 3.27 -6.31
CA PHE A 51 -0.04 3.66 -4.91
C PHE A 51 -0.84 4.94 -4.70
N TRP A 52 -0.33 5.96 -4.05
CA TRP A 52 -1.08 7.21 -3.85
C TRP A 52 -1.24 8.04 -5.13
N THR A 53 -2.44 8.59 -5.30
CA THR A 53 -2.71 9.56 -6.36
C THR A 53 -1.80 10.79 -6.22
N ASN A 54 -1.31 11.33 -7.35
CA ASN A 54 -0.38 12.48 -7.36
C ASN A 54 -0.86 13.64 -6.48
N LYS A 55 -2.17 13.92 -6.52
CA LYS A 55 -2.81 15.01 -5.76
C LYS A 55 -2.47 15.00 -4.27
N TYR A 56 -2.27 13.81 -3.70
CA TYR A 56 -1.90 13.69 -2.29
C TYR A 56 -0.39 13.83 -2.12
N VAL A 57 0.41 13.08 -2.90
CA VAL A 57 1.86 13.04 -2.68
C VAL A 57 2.54 14.37 -3.02
N CYS A 58 2.03 15.14 -3.99
CA CYS A 58 2.58 16.44 -4.34
C CYS A 58 2.28 17.55 -3.31
N ASN A 59 1.47 17.26 -2.29
CA ASN A 59 1.09 18.22 -1.25
C ASN A 59 1.70 17.86 0.13
N ASP A 60 2.81 17.10 0.14
CA ASP A 60 3.61 16.78 1.33
C ASP A 60 2.76 16.33 2.53
N GLN A 61 2.97 16.92 3.71
CA GLN A 61 2.25 16.55 4.94
C GLN A 61 0.73 16.73 4.83
N ASP A 62 0.27 17.79 4.16
CA ASP A 62 -1.15 18.08 4.03
C ASP A 62 -1.83 17.01 3.18
N GLY A 63 -1.20 16.65 2.06
CA GLY A 63 -1.68 15.56 1.22
C GLY A 63 -1.58 14.20 1.89
N GLY A 64 -0.61 13.98 2.79
CA GLY A 64 -0.57 12.82 3.68
C GLY A 64 -1.81 12.70 4.56
N ARG A 65 -2.19 13.80 5.22
CA ARG A 65 -3.40 13.84 6.06
C ARG A 65 -4.68 13.61 5.24
N GLU A 66 -4.76 14.26 4.08
CA GLU A 66 -5.89 14.08 3.17
C GLU A 66 -5.99 12.65 2.65
N ALA A 67 -4.87 11.99 2.33
CA ALA A 67 -4.85 10.61 1.88
C ALA A 67 -5.35 9.63 2.96
N ALA A 68 -4.91 9.79 4.21
CA ALA A 68 -5.36 8.97 5.32
C ALA A 68 -6.87 9.12 5.55
N ALA A 69 -7.36 10.37 5.64
CA ALA A 69 -8.79 10.65 5.82
C ALA A 69 -9.64 10.14 4.65
N ALA A 70 -9.15 10.32 3.41
CA ALA A 70 -9.86 9.85 2.23
C ALA A 70 -9.93 8.31 2.17
N LEU A 71 -8.86 7.61 2.57
CA LEU A 71 -8.85 6.15 2.65
C LEU A 71 -9.83 5.64 3.71
N THR A 72 -9.80 6.19 4.93
CA THR A 72 -10.70 5.75 6.00
C THR A 72 -12.16 6.02 5.67
N HIS A 73 -12.47 7.19 5.10
CA HIS A 73 -13.83 7.52 4.64
C HIS A 73 -14.28 6.57 3.51
N ALA A 74 -13.46 6.36 2.49
CA ALA A 74 -13.82 5.49 1.38
C ALA A 74 -14.09 4.05 1.83
N ILE A 75 -13.32 3.54 2.81
CA ILE A 75 -13.55 2.22 3.41
C ILE A 75 -14.81 2.22 4.26
N GLY A 76 -15.02 3.23 5.11
CA GLY A 76 -16.23 3.35 5.92
C GLY A 76 -17.51 3.37 5.10
N ASP A 77 -17.55 4.21 4.05
CA ASP A 77 -18.69 4.30 3.13
C ASP A 77 -18.92 2.96 2.40
N TRP A 78 -17.84 2.29 2.00
CA TRP A 78 -17.92 0.99 1.34
C TRP A 78 -18.47 -0.09 2.29
N LEU A 79 -18.04 -0.12 3.55
CA LEU A 79 -18.53 -1.05 4.58
C LEU A 79 -20.03 -0.85 4.82
N LEU A 80 -20.48 0.40 4.93
CA LEU A 80 -21.90 0.74 5.10
C LEU A 80 -22.74 0.25 3.90
N ASN A 81 -22.24 0.43 2.68
CA ASN A 81 -22.91 -0.07 1.47
C ASN A 81 -22.97 -1.60 1.43
N TRP A 82 -22.02 -2.28 2.07
CA TRP A 82 -22.00 -3.73 2.27
C TRP A 82 -22.80 -4.21 3.49
N LYS A 83 -23.53 -3.30 4.15
CA LYS A 83 -24.35 -3.58 5.35
C LYS A 83 -23.54 -4.08 6.55
N PHE A 84 -22.26 -3.74 6.62
CA PHE A 84 -21.50 -3.89 7.85
C PHE A 84 -21.95 -2.82 8.86
N GLU A 85 -21.99 -3.20 10.14
CA GLU A 85 -22.17 -2.25 11.22
C GLU A 85 -20.97 -1.30 11.31
N VAL A 86 -21.20 -0.09 11.84
CA VAL A 86 -20.12 0.85 12.10
C VAL A 86 -19.21 0.26 13.17
N MET A 87 -17.98 -0.06 12.79
CA MET A 87 -16.99 -0.64 13.69
C MET A 87 -15.62 0.05 13.52
N PRO A 88 -14.77 0.02 14.55
CA PRO A 88 -13.39 0.49 14.46
C PRO A 88 -12.64 -0.07 13.25
N LEU A 89 -11.87 0.80 12.61
CA LEU A 89 -11.01 0.47 11.48
C LEU A 89 -9.55 0.54 11.92
N THR A 90 -8.79 -0.51 11.65
CA THR A 90 -7.31 -0.47 11.72
C THR A 90 -6.75 -0.48 10.31
N VAL A 91 -5.83 0.43 10.01
CA VAL A 91 -5.14 0.50 8.72
C VAL A 91 -3.65 0.41 8.98
N HIS A 92 -3.05 -0.67 8.50
CA HIS A 92 -1.63 -0.91 8.56
C HIS A 92 -1.08 -1.05 7.15
N ILE A 93 -0.29 -0.08 6.74
CA ILE A 93 0.39 -0.07 5.46
C ILE A 93 1.88 -0.24 5.73
N SER A 94 2.54 -1.20 5.11
CA SER A 94 4.01 -1.33 5.22
C SER A 94 4.64 -1.23 3.85
N GLY A 95 5.71 -0.45 3.68
CA GLY A 95 6.38 -0.42 2.39
C GLY A 95 7.71 0.32 2.41
N ASN A 96 8.53 0.03 1.40
CA ASN A 96 9.84 0.66 1.24
C ASN A 96 9.68 2.14 0.84
N HIS A 97 9.81 3.01 1.84
CA HIS A 97 9.64 4.44 1.67
C HIS A 97 10.73 5.11 0.83
N GLU A 98 11.95 4.58 0.83
CA GLU A 98 13.05 5.10 0.00
C GLU A 98 12.74 4.85 -1.47
N TRP A 99 12.39 3.61 -1.83
CA TRP A 99 12.00 3.26 -3.20
C TRP A 99 10.76 4.02 -3.66
N LEU A 100 9.75 4.17 -2.80
CA LEU A 100 8.57 4.97 -3.12
C LEU A 100 8.95 6.43 -3.34
N GLY A 101 9.78 7.02 -2.47
CA GLY A 101 10.29 8.38 -2.63
C GLY A 101 11.04 8.59 -3.94
N ASP A 102 11.94 7.66 -4.29
CA ASP A 102 12.64 7.63 -5.58
C ASP A 102 11.66 7.61 -6.75
N ALA A 103 10.67 6.73 -6.68
CA ALA A 103 9.71 6.56 -7.76
C ALA A 103 8.86 7.83 -7.98
N TYR A 104 8.41 8.51 -6.92
CA TYR A 104 7.65 9.77 -7.06
C TYR A 104 8.53 10.93 -7.54
N PHE A 105 9.80 10.96 -7.12
CA PHE A 105 10.77 11.96 -7.55
C PHE A 105 11.11 11.79 -9.04
N ASP A 106 11.46 10.58 -9.48
CA ASP A 106 11.78 10.26 -10.88
C ASP A 106 10.59 10.55 -11.82
N ALA A 107 9.37 10.43 -11.29
CA ALA A 107 8.13 10.76 -12.01
C ALA A 107 7.79 12.26 -12.04
N ASN A 108 8.64 13.13 -11.48
CA ASN A 108 8.40 14.57 -11.32
C ASN A 108 7.10 14.91 -10.57
N VAL A 109 6.68 14.07 -9.63
CA VAL A 109 5.50 14.34 -8.78
C VAL A 109 5.87 15.14 -7.54
N ILE A 110 7.09 14.94 -7.03
CA ILE A 110 7.66 15.65 -5.90
C ILE A 110 9.01 16.24 -6.26
N PRO A 111 9.40 17.39 -5.66
CA PRO A 111 10.64 18.07 -6.00
C PRO A 111 11.89 17.43 -5.38
N SER A 112 11.72 16.59 -4.35
CA SER A 112 12.81 15.83 -3.75
C SER A 112 12.30 14.55 -3.08
N ARG A 113 13.19 13.59 -2.85
CA ARG A 113 12.87 12.35 -2.10
C ARG A 113 12.34 12.62 -0.70
N ALA A 114 12.79 13.69 -0.04
CA ALA A 114 12.40 14.04 1.32
C ALA A 114 10.90 14.38 1.44
N ASN A 115 10.30 14.90 0.37
CA ASN A 115 8.87 15.21 0.30
C ASN A 115 7.99 13.98 0.55
N PHE A 116 8.42 12.78 0.14
CA PHE A 116 7.69 11.56 0.44
C PHE A 116 7.70 11.25 1.95
N GLY A 117 8.81 11.53 2.64
CA GLY A 117 8.88 11.44 4.10
C GLY A 117 7.91 12.40 4.80
N TRP A 118 7.75 13.62 4.28
CA TRP A 118 6.74 14.57 4.77
C TRP A 118 5.33 14.08 4.53
N PHE A 119 5.05 13.52 3.35
CA PHE A 119 3.78 12.84 3.09
C PHE A 119 3.48 11.74 4.12
N LEU A 120 4.44 10.88 4.45
CA LEU A 120 4.26 9.83 5.46
C LEU A 120 4.02 10.40 6.87
N GLN A 121 4.74 11.46 7.24
CA GLN A 121 4.51 12.15 8.52
C GLN A 121 3.09 12.71 8.60
N GLY A 122 2.59 13.29 7.51
CA GLY A 122 1.21 13.73 7.39
C GLY A 122 0.23 12.58 7.56
N PHE A 123 0.42 11.50 6.81
CA PHE A 123 -0.44 10.31 6.86
C PHE A 123 -0.59 9.75 8.27
N ASN A 124 0.53 9.58 8.98
CA ASN A 124 0.57 9.00 10.33
C ASN A 124 0.09 9.96 11.44
N SER A 125 -0.28 11.20 11.11
CA SER A 125 -0.70 12.20 12.10
C SER A 125 -2.22 12.27 12.31
N VAL A 126 -3.02 11.57 11.49
CA VAL A 126 -4.49 11.73 11.46
C VAL A 126 -5.18 10.90 12.55
N GLU A 127 -4.92 9.60 12.60
CA GLU A 127 -5.56 8.67 13.53
C GLU A 127 -4.55 7.64 14.04
N SER A 128 -4.63 7.27 15.32
CA SER A 128 -3.66 6.36 15.96
C SER A 128 -3.70 4.92 15.44
N LEU A 129 -4.80 4.53 14.79
CA LEU A 129 -4.99 3.19 14.21
C LEU A 129 -4.78 3.18 12.69
N VAL A 130 -4.33 4.30 12.11
CA VAL A 130 -4.09 4.46 10.68
C VAL A 130 -2.63 4.84 10.49
N GLU A 131 -1.84 3.86 10.06
CA GLU A 131 -0.40 4.02 9.96
C GLU A 131 0.17 3.48 8.65
N PHE A 132 1.19 4.20 8.18
CA PHE A 132 2.16 3.75 7.21
C PHE A 132 3.48 3.52 7.95
N VAL A 133 3.90 2.26 8.01
CA VAL A 133 5.16 1.82 8.60
C VAL A 133 6.22 1.71 7.50
N PRO A 134 7.22 2.61 7.49
CA PRO A 134 8.32 2.51 6.55
C PRO A 134 9.12 1.23 6.81
N THR A 135 9.39 0.46 5.76
CA THR A 135 10.34 -0.65 5.79
C THR A 135 11.67 -0.19 5.19
N GLU A 136 12.78 -0.71 5.70
CA GLU A 136 14.12 -0.47 5.12
C GLU A 136 14.47 -1.60 4.14
N GLU A 137 14.96 -1.24 2.95
CA GLU A 137 15.30 -2.21 1.88
C GLU A 137 16.56 -3.04 2.19
N ARG A 138 17.37 -2.63 3.18
CA ARG A 138 18.78 -3.02 3.23
C ARG A 138 19.24 -3.79 4.45
N ILE A 139 18.33 -4.23 5.31
CA ILE A 139 18.70 -5.01 6.49
C ILE A 139 18.26 -6.48 6.33
N SER A 140 19.25 -7.32 6.02
CA SER A 140 19.20 -8.79 6.08
C SER A 140 19.02 -9.35 7.49
N ILE A 141 18.57 -8.53 8.45
CA ILE A 141 18.32 -8.92 9.84
C ILE A 141 16.81 -9.13 10.00
N PRO A 142 16.34 -10.37 10.20
CA PRO A 142 14.92 -10.72 10.30
C PRO A 142 14.13 -9.97 11.40
N ALA A 143 14.81 -9.36 12.37
CA ALA A 143 14.22 -8.80 13.58
C ALA A 143 13.52 -7.43 13.40
N TYR A 144 13.78 -6.70 12.30
CA TYR A 144 13.17 -5.40 12.02
C TYR A 144 12.18 -5.41 10.85
N ARG A 145 11.79 -6.60 10.38
CA ARG A 145 10.53 -6.69 9.63
C ARG A 145 9.45 -6.27 10.61
N GLY A 146 8.94 -5.04 10.49
CA GLY A 146 7.68 -4.67 11.11
C GLY A 146 6.72 -5.83 10.90
N ARG A 147 6.01 -6.26 11.97
CA ARG A 147 5.18 -7.49 12.02
C ARG A 147 4.69 -7.80 10.61
N SER A 148 5.28 -8.82 9.98
CA SER A 148 5.07 -9.10 8.57
C SER A 148 3.58 -8.96 8.30
N LEU A 149 3.15 -8.19 7.29
CA LEU A 149 1.72 -8.04 6.96
C LEU A 149 1.01 -9.39 6.96
N THR A 150 1.74 -10.41 6.53
CA THR A 150 1.40 -11.82 6.61
C THR A 150 1.15 -12.36 8.03
N ASP A 151 2.00 -12.06 9.01
CA ASP A 151 1.78 -12.46 10.40
C ASP A 151 0.58 -11.74 11.02
N THR A 152 0.40 -10.46 10.72
CA THR A 152 -0.80 -9.72 11.12
C THR A 152 -2.05 -10.32 10.47
N LEU A 153 -1.99 -10.71 9.19
CA LEU A 153 -3.07 -11.43 8.51
C LEU A 153 -3.40 -12.75 9.23
N LYS A 154 -2.41 -13.55 9.61
CA LYS A 154 -2.63 -14.82 10.33
C LYS A 154 -3.32 -14.59 11.67
N VAL A 155 -2.84 -13.63 12.46
CA VAL A 155 -3.44 -13.28 13.76
C VAL A 155 -4.89 -12.83 13.55
N ASN A 156 -5.11 -11.92 12.60
CA ASN A 156 -6.44 -11.36 12.35
C ASN A 156 -7.41 -12.41 11.81
N LEU A 157 -6.97 -13.36 10.98
CA LEU A 157 -7.82 -14.47 10.52
C LEU A 157 -8.35 -15.30 11.70
N LEU A 158 -7.50 -15.56 12.69
CA LEU A 158 -7.84 -16.35 13.88
C LEU A 158 -8.60 -15.56 14.95
N ASP A 159 -8.53 -14.23 14.95
CA ASP A 159 -9.16 -13.36 15.94
C ASP A 159 -10.69 -13.30 15.76
N PRO A 160 -11.53 -13.79 16.70
CA PRO A 160 -12.99 -13.75 16.56
C PRO A 160 -13.58 -12.33 16.54
N HIS A 161 -12.85 -11.33 17.03
CA HIS A 161 -13.27 -9.93 17.03
C HIS A 161 -12.96 -9.23 15.69
N CYS A 162 -11.96 -9.71 14.94
CA CYS A 162 -11.74 -9.23 13.58
C CYS A 162 -12.88 -9.75 12.68
N LYS A 163 -13.74 -8.85 12.20
CA LYS A 163 -14.92 -9.22 11.39
C LYS A 163 -14.62 -9.24 9.90
N LEU A 164 -13.65 -8.44 9.46
CA LEU A 164 -13.25 -8.35 8.06
C LEU A 164 -11.79 -7.93 7.94
N ILE A 165 -11.11 -8.48 6.94
CA ILE A 165 -9.75 -8.15 6.55
C ILE A 165 -9.76 -7.71 5.09
N LEU A 166 -9.34 -6.47 4.82
CA LEU A 166 -9.06 -5.98 3.47
C LEU A 166 -7.55 -6.10 3.23
N PHE A 167 -7.15 -6.99 2.33
CA PHE A 167 -5.75 -7.35 2.12
C PHE A 167 -5.23 -6.96 0.74
N GLY A 168 -4.23 -6.10 0.71
CA GLY A 168 -3.58 -5.59 -0.50
C GLY A 168 -2.09 -5.83 -0.46
N GLY A 169 -1.65 -7.05 -0.13
CA GLY A 169 -0.23 -7.42 -0.10
C GLY A 169 0.07 -8.75 -0.75
N VAL A 170 1.31 -9.22 -0.67
CA VAL A 170 1.69 -10.58 -1.10
C VAL A 170 1.69 -11.50 0.12
N ILE A 171 1.05 -12.67 0.01
CA ILE A 171 1.14 -13.70 1.05
C ILE A 171 2.31 -14.63 0.77
N ASP A 172 2.98 -15.09 1.82
CA ASP A 172 3.95 -16.17 1.74
C ASP A 172 3.27 -17.56 1.79
N GLU A 173 4.06 -18.61 1.64
CA GLU A 173 3.57 -20.00 1.69
C GLU A 173 2.92 -20.35 3.05
N SER A 174 3.41 -19.78 4.14
CA SER A 174 2.92 -20.07 5.48
C SER A 174 1.52 -19.49 5.73
N ALA A 175 1.23 -18.27 5.24
CA ALA A 175 -0.12 -17.73 5.25
C ALA A 175 -1.02 -18.39 4.21
N THR A 176 -0.48 -18.82 3.06
CA THR A 176 -1.25 -19.56 2.05
C THR A 176 -1.93 -20.77 2.68
N LYS A 177 -1.18 -21.56 3.45
CA LYS A 177 -1.72 -22.72 4.15
C LYS A 177 -2.83 -22.34 5.13
N ILE A 178 -2.64 -21.30 5.94
CA ILE A 178 -3.65 -20.84 6.90
C ILE A 178 -4.92 -20.36 6.19
N VAL A 179 -4.78 -19.61 5.11
CA VAL A 179 -5.90 -19.13 4.29
C VAL A 179 -6.68 -20.29 3.66
N GLN A 180 -5.99 -21.37 3.26
CA GLN A 180 -6.61 -22.58 2.71
C GLN A 180 -7.30 -23.44 3.79
N ASP A 181 -6.67 -23.57 4.96
CA ASP A 181 -7.18 -24.39 6.06
C ASP A 181 -8.36 -23.72 6.78
N TYR A 182 -8.52 -22.40 6.63
CA TYR A 182 -9.58 -21.63 7.27
C TYR A 182 -10.84 -21.61 6.39
N ASN A 183 -11.78 -22.52 6.67
CA ASN A 183 -13.02 -22.72 5.91
C ASN A 183 -13.89 -21.47 5.71
N THR A 184 -13.78 -20.46 6.58
CA THR A 184 -14.53 -19.18 6.49
C THR A 184 -13.67 -18.02 5.95
N ALA A 185 -12.46 -18.29 5.44
CA ALA A 185 -11.58 -17.25 4.92
C ALA A 185 -12.26 -16.41 3.83
N THR A 186 -13.12 -17.01 3.00
CA THR A 186 -13.85 -16.29 1.96
C THR A 186 -14.91 -15.30 2.48
N GLU A 187 -15.32 -15.40 3.75
CA GLU A 187 -16.27 -14.48 4.38
C GLU A 187 -15.57 -13.33 5.12
N LYS A 188 -14.39 -13.61 5.67
CA LYS A 188 -13.62 -12.67 6.51
C LYS A 188 -12.48 -11.97 5.75
N LEU A 189 -12.08 -12.46 4.60
CA LEU A 189 -11.00 -11.89 3.79
C LEU A 189 -11.54 -11.35 2.47
N MET A 190 -11.13 -10.14 2.14
CA MET A 190 -11.28 -9.57 0.80
C MET A 190 -9.95 -9.01 0.33
N VAL A 191 -9.75 -8.99 -0.98
CA VAL A 191 -8.50 -8.50 -1.57
C VAL A 191 -8.69 -7.20 -2.31
N PHE A 192 -7.70 -6.31 -2.23
CA PHE A 192 -7.70 -5.12 -3.07
C PHE A 192 -7.49 -5.55 -4.52
N LYS A 193 -8.44 -5.17 -5.37
CA LYS A 193 -8.39 -5.39 -6.82
C LYS A 193 -7.05 -4.90 -7.35
N ASN A 194 -6.45 -5.70 -8.23
CA ASN A 194 -5.17 -5.42 -8.89
C ASN A 194 -3.93 -5.32 -7.97
N SER A 195 -4.01 -5.70 -6.69
CA SER A 195 -2.80 -5.95 -5.90
C SER A 195 -2.06 -7.21 -6.42
N ARG A 196 -0.75 -7.30 -6.21
CA ARG A 196 0.02 -8.51 -6.58
C ARG A 196 -0.53 -9.77 -5.92
N GLY A 197 -0.96 -9.67 -4.67
CA GLY A 197 -1.54 -10.81 -3.97
C GLY A 197 -2.93 -11.19 -4.44
N ALA A 198 -3.71 -10.26 -5.00
CA ALA A 198 -5.06 -10.58 -5.46
C ALA A 198 -5.07 -11.71 -6.50
N GLN A 199 -4.11 -11.74 -7.43
CA GLN A 199 -4.05 -12.83 -8.42
C GLN A 199 -3.72 -14.18 -7.79
N SER A 200 -2.78 -14.21 -6.85
CA SER A 200 -2.40 -15.44 -6.14
C SER A 200 -3.57 -15.93 -5.27
N LEU A 201 -4.11 -15.03 -4.44
CA LEU A 201 -5.20 -15.32 -3.52
C LEU A 201 -6.51 -15.68 -4.23
N THR A 202 -6.85 -15.05 -5.36
CA THR A 202 -8.05 -15.41 -6.13
C THR A 202 -7.89 -16.76 -6.83
N ARG A 203 -6.66 -17.16 -7.19
CA ARG A 203 -6.41 -18.53 -7.69
C ARG A 203 -6.56 -19.56 -6.58
N LEU A 204 -6.09 -19.25 -5.37
CA LEU A 204 -6.19 -20.11 -4.19
C LEU A 204 -7.63 -20.20 -3.67
N LEU A 205 -8.36 -19.09 -3.68
CA LEU A 205 -9.73 -18.93 -3.24
C LEU A 205 -10.56 -18.26 -4.34
N PRO A 206 -11.11 -19.03 -5.30
CA PRO A 206 -11.85 -18.47 -6.45
C PRO A 206 -13.10 -17.65 -6.09
N LYS A 207 -13.65 -17.86 -4.89
CA LYS A 207 -14.82 -17.13 -4.37
C LYS A 207 -14.45 -15.87 -3.58
N LEU A 208 -13.16 -15.56 -3.46
CA LEU A 208 -12.69 -14.42 -2.67
C LEU A 208 -13.15 -13.12 -3.30
N GLN A 209 -13.82 -12.30 -2.48
CA GLN A 209 -14.35 -11.02 -2.93
C GLN A 209 -13.21 -10.00 -3.07
N GLN A 210 -13.41 -9.05 -3.99
CA GLN A 210 -12.44 -7.98 -4.25
C GLN A 210 -13.04 -6.61 -3.98
N CYS A 211 -12.24 -5.69 -3.47
CA CYS A 211 -12.62 -4.30 -3.24
C CYS A 211 -11.69 -3.34 -3.98
N SER A 212 -12.15 -2.12 -4.26
CA SER A 212 -11.35 -1.07 -4.88
C SER A 212 -11.87 0.30 -4.48
N PHE A 213 -10.96 1.25 -4.24
CA PHE A 213 -11.30 2.59 -3.77
C PHE A 213 -10.78 3.63 -4.76
N GLN A 214 -11.67 4.07 -5.65
CA GLN A 214 -11.32 5.00 -6.73
C GLN A 214 -10.85 6.35 -6.17
N GLY A 215 -9.84 6.94 -6.81
CA GLY A 215 -9.33 8.27 -6.46
C GLY A 215 -8.51 8.34 -5.17
N ILE A 216 -8.36 7.22 -4.45
CA ILE A 216 -7.40 7.06 -3.36
C ILE A 216 -6.07 6.62 -3.95
N PHE A 217 -6.11 5.46 -4.59
CA PHE A 217 -4.98 4.91 -5.31
C PHE A 217 -5.01 5.29 -6.79
N ARG A 218 -3.84 5.39 -7.42
CA ARG A 218 -3.77 5.60 -8.88
C ARG A 218 -4.40 4.42 -9.60
N ASP A 219 -5.06 4.70 -10.73
CA ASP A 219 -5.66 3.67 -11.56
C ASP A 219 -4.61 3.02 -12.47
N ILE A 220 -4.61 1.69 -12.50
CA ILE A 220 -3.61 0.89 -13.24
C ILE A 220 -3.90 0.89 -14.74
N GLU A 221 -5.15 1.19 -15.13
CA GLU A 221 -5.53 1.29 -16.54
C GLU A 221 -4.77 2.42 -17.26
N HIS A 222 -4.28 3.43 -16.53
CA HIS A 222 -3.57 4.59 -17.07
C HIS A 222 -2.06 4.55 -16.81
N ARG A 223 -1.46 3.35 -16.69
CA ARG A 223 -0.03 3.19 -16.45
C ARG A 223 0.77 3.98 -17.50
N PRO A 224 1.56 5.01 -17.10
CA PRO A 224 2.58 5.53 -17.98
C PRO A 224 3.54 4.38 -18.25
N GLN A 225 3.75 4.04 -19.52
CA GLN A 225 4.79 3.09 -19.91
C GLN A 225 6.15 3.69 -19.54
N VAL A 226 6.57 3.52 -18.28
CA VAL A 226 7.96 3.75 -17.91
C VAL A 226 8.72 2.71 -18.70
N LYS A 227 9.40 3.16 -19.76
CA LYS A 227 10.32 2.31 -20.53
C LYS A 227 11.38 1.86 -19.55
N ARG A 228 11.18 0.70 -18.92
CA ARG A 228 12.25 0.03 -18.18
C ARG A 228 13.39 -0.11 -19.17
N PRO A 229 14.60 0.40 -18.90
CA PRO A 229 15.73 0.12 -19.76
C PRO A 229 15.80 -1.39 -19.93
N LYS A 230 15.81 -1.87 -21.18
CA LYS A 230 15.96 -3.29 -21.45
C LYS A 230 17.24 -3.72 -20.71
N PRO A 231 17.20 -4.77 -19.88
CA PRO A 231 18.42 -5.24 -19.22
C PRO A 231 19.45 -5.53 -20.31
N VAL A 232 20.57 -4.82 -20.27
CA VAL A 232 21.67 -5.05 -21.21
C VAL A 232 22.27 -6.41 -20.87
N ILE A 233 21.99 -7.40 -21.72
CA ILE A 233 22.58 -8.73 -21.60
C ILE A 233 23.89 -8.69 -22.37
N TYR A 234 25.00 -8.63 -21.65
CA TYR A 234 26.32 -8.75 -22.27
C TYR A 234 26.52 -10.19 -22.75
N ARG A 235 26.94 -10.34 -24.00
CA ARG A 235 27.33 -11.63 -24.59
C ARG A 235 28.74 -11.53 -25.15
N ASN A 236 29.52 -12.60 -25.01
CA ASN A 236 30.81 -12.70 -25.69
C ASN A 236 30.63 -13.09 -27.17
N ALA A 237 31.74 -13.13 -27.93
CA ALA A 237 31.75 -13.54 -29.34
C ALA A 237 31.22 -14.97 -29.59
N LEU A 238 31.13 -15.79 -28.55
CA LEU A 238 30.57 -17.14 -28.58
C LEU A 238 29.07 -17.18 -28.19
N GLY A 239 28.45 -16.01 -28.01
CA GLY A 239 27.03 -15.87 -27.64
C GLY A 239 26.71 -16.18 -26.17
N GLN A 240 27.70 -16.42 -25.33
CA GLN A 240 27.52 -16.75 -23.91
C GLN A 240 27.28 -15.47 -23.10
N ARG A 241 26.35 -15.54 -22.14
CA ARG A 241 26.07 -14.42 -21.23
C ARG A 241 27.28 -14.18 -20.32
N VAL A 242 27.71 -12.93 -20.23
CA VAL A 242 28.78 -12.49 -19.33
C VAL A 242 28.25 -11.45 -18.36
N ASP A 243 28.84 -11.39 -17.17
CA ASP A 243 28.51 -10.34 -16.20
C ASP A 243 28.94 -8.97 -16.73
N PRO A 244 28.20 -7.91 -16.41
CA PRO A 244 28.60 -6.56 -16.78
C PRO A 244 29.99 -6.26 -16.20
N PRO A 245 30.87 -5.56 -16.95
CA PRO A 245 32.18 -5.19 -16.44
C PRO A 245 32.04 -4.34 -15.17
N ILE A 246 32.73 -4.75 -14.10
CA ILE A 246 32.70 -4.07 -12.81
C ILE A 246 33.63 -2.84 -12.90
N ARG A 247 33.09 -1.70 -13.38
CA ARG A 247 33.40 -0.31 -12.95
C ARG A 247 32.76 0.75 -13.87
N PRO A 248 32.42 1.94 -13.35
CA PRO A 248 31.92 3.05 -14.17
C PRO A 248 33.09 3.67 -14.95
N MET A 249 32.97 3.78 -16.28
CA MET A 249 33.88 4.65 -17.04
C MET A 249 33.47 6.09 -16.78
N GLU A 250 34.39 6.85 -16.16
CA GLU A 250 34.41 8.30 -16.27
C GLU A 250 34.39 8.71 -17.75
N SER A 251 33.68 9.78 -18.05
CA SER A 251 33.53 10.37 -19.37
C SER A 251 34.89 10.56 -20.06
N ILE A 252 35.22 9.68 -21.00
CA ILE A 252 36.38 9.84 -21.86
C ILE A 252 36.05 10.94 -22.88
N VAL A 253 36.74 12.07 -22.70
CA VAL A 253 36.87 13.14 -23.69
C VAL A 253 37.37 12.52 -25.00
N VAL A 254 36.60 12.71 -26.06
CA VAL A 254 36.87 12.18 -27.40
C VAL A 254 38.18 12.77 -27.94
N ALA A 255 39.19 11.91 -28.11
CA ALA A 255 40.31 12.16 -29.01
C ALA A 255 40.04 11.47 -30.36
N PRO A 256 40.50 12.03 -31.50
CA PRO A 256 40.19 11.53 -32.85
C PRO A 256 40.92 10.21 -33.18
N PRO A 257 40.49 9.50 -34.24
CA PRO A 257 40.44 8.05 -34.25
C PRO A 257 41.74 7.39 -34.74
N ALA A 258 42.15 6.34 -34.03
CA ALA A 258 43.02 5.31 -34.59
C ALA A 258 42.52 3.93 -34.14
N MET A 259 41.99 3.20 -35.12
CA MET A 259 41.81 1.75 -35.22
C MET A 259 41.67 0.94 -33.92
N MET A 260 40.44 0.51 -33.64
CA MET A 260 40.19 -0.89 -33.29
C MET A 260 38.71 -1.22 -33.53
N ASP A 261 38.51 -2.13 -34.46
CA ASP A 261 37.23 -2.71 -34.85
C ASP A 261 36.60 -3.56 -33.73
N ASP A 262 35.30 -3.76 -33.89
CA ASP A 262 34.46 -4.83 -33.33
C ASP A 262 33.90 -4.70 -31.91
N LEU A 263 32.89 -3.85 -31.77
CA LEU A 263 31.72 -4.13 -30.93
C LEU A 263 30.44 -3.83 -31.71
N ILE A 264 29.73 -4.88 -32.13
CA ILE A 264 28.40 -4.76 -32.74
C ILE A 264 27.36 -4.59 -31.62
N VAL A 265 26.81 -3.38 -31.52
CA VAL A 265 25.62 -3.09 -30.71
C VAL A 265 24.39 -3.36 -31.59
N ASN A 266 23.62 -4.40 -31.28
CA ASN A 266 22.31 -4.61 -31.89
C ASN A 266 21.21 -4.04 -30.97
N ASN A 267 20.37 -3.14 -31.52
CA ASN A 267 19.26 -2.45 -30.87
C ASN A 267 18.03 -3.35 -30.59
#